data_AF-A0A967H8C0-F1
#
_entry.id   AF-A0A967H8C0-F1
#
_cell.length_a   1.000
_cell.length_b   1.000
_cell.length_c   1.000
_cell.angle_alpha   90.00
_cell.angle_beta   90.00
_cell.angle_gamma   90.00
#
_symmetry.space_group_name_H-M   'P 1'
#
loop_
_entity.id
_entity.type
_entity.pdbx_description
1 polymer ?
#
loop_
_entity_poly.entity_id
_entity_poly.type
_entity_poly.pdbx_seq_one_letter_code
_entity_poly.pdbx_strand_id
1 'polypeptide(L)' 'MRVKLMILLMLSCFVISTPAFATGNVASSPNEICPILTGSKLPAIILQDMAGKDFDLNKAVAAKPTVLIYFRGGW' A
#
# COMPACT_ATOMS: atom_id res chain seq x y z
N MET A 1 43.67 -10.42 8.52
CA MET A 1 42.87 -9.45 7.72
C MET A 1 41.64 -10.06 7.06
N ARG A 2 41.70 -11.28 6.49
CA ARG A 2 40.56 -11.88 5.76
C ARG A 2 39.30 -12.13 6.60
N VAL A 3 39.43 -12.60 7.85
CA VAL A 3 38.27 -12.84 8.76
C VAL A 3 37.63 -11.53 9.25
N LYS A 4 38.42 -10.49 9.55
CA LYS A 4 37.89 -9.16 9.91
C LYS A 4 37.12 -8.51 8.76
N LEU A 5 37.59 -8.69 7.52
CA LEU A 5 36.90 -8.23 6.32
C LEU A 5 35.58 -8.99 6.09
N MET A 6 35.57 -10.30 6.34
CA MET A 6 34.36 -11.13 6.20
C MET A 6 33.31 -10.82 7.28
N ILE A 7 33.74 -10.56 8.51
CA ILE A 7 32.87 -10.10 9.61
C ILE A 7 32.31 -8.70 9.31
N LEU A 8 33.13 -7.79 8.76
CA LEU A 8 32.67 -6.45 8.36
C LEU A 8 31.66 -6.52 7.21
N LEU A 9 31.84 -7.45 6.27
CA LEU A 9 30.92 -7.68 5.16
C LEU A 9 29.58 -8.28 5.62
N MET A 10 29.60 -9.24 6.55
CA MET A 10 28.39 -9.82 7.15
C MET A 10 27.61 -8.81 7.99
N LEU A 11 28.30 -7.92 8.73
CA LEU A 11 27.65 -6.89 9.55
C LEU A 11 27.00 -5.80 8.67
N SER A 12 27.56 -5.53 7.49
CA SER A 12 26.99 -4.62 6.49
C SER A 12 25.66 -5.14 5.89
N CYS A 13 25.54 -6.45 5.64
CA CYS A 13 24.32 -7.04 5.09
C CYS A 13 23.12 -7.03 6.06
N PHE A 14 23.34 -6.93 7.37
CA PHE A 14 22.25 -6.94 8.35
C PHE A 14 21.45 -5.63 8.37
N VAL A 15 22.02 -4.52 7.89
CA VAL A 15 21.41 -3.18 7.99
C VAL A 15 20.40 -2.89 6.87
N ILE A 16 20.34 -3.73 5.82
CA ILE A 16 19.54 -3.46 4.61
C ILE A 16 18.13 -4.11 4.68
N SER A 17 17.86 -4.95 5.68
CA SER A 17 16.58 -5.68 5.80
C SER A 17 15.50 -4.92 6.57
N THR A 18 15.37 -3.59 6.41
CA THR A 18 14.16 -2.92 6.89
C THR A 18 13.10 -3.01 5.81
N PRO A 19 12.07 -3.88 5.93
CA PRO A 19 10.88 -3.71 5.10
C PRO A 19 10.32 -2.33 5.43
N ALA A 20 10.39 -1.42 4.45
CA ALA A 20 9.63 -0.18 4.48
C ALA A 20 8.16 -0.57 4.37
N PHE A 21 7.56 -0.99 5.49
CA PHE A 21 6.12 -1.04 5.61
C PHE A 21 5.64 0.38 5.39
N ALA A 22 5.00 0.62 4.25
CA ALA A 22 4.27 1.84 4.02
C ALA A 22 3.33 2.01 5.22
N THR A 23 3.62 2.99 6.06
CA THR A 23 2.70 3.44 7.10
C THR A 23 1.54 4.06 6.33
N GLY A 24 0.56 3.25 5.94
CA GLY A 24 -0.75 3.78 5.61
C GLY A 24 -1.17 4.65 6.79
N ASN A 25 -1.78 5.80 6.52
CA ASN A 25 -2.42 6.62 7.56
C ASN A 25 -3.54 5.78 8.19
N VAL A 26 -3.17 4.91 9.12
CA VAL A 26 -4.10 4.21 9.98
C VAL A 26 -4.61 5.25 10.96
N ALA A 27 -5.93 5.34 11.08
CA ALA A 27 -6.59 6.23 12.02
C ALA A 27 -5.96 6.07 13.42
N SER A 28 -5.59 7.19 14.05
CA SER A 28 -4.93 7.18 15.36
C SER A 28 -5.91 6.87 16.49
N SER A 29 -7.21 7.01 16.21
CA SER A 29 -8.29 6.62 17.11
C SER A 29 -9.49 6.04 16.34
N PRO A 30 -10.35 5.25 17.00
CA PRO A 30 -11.59 4.73 16.41
C PRO A 30 -12.56 5.82 15.91
N ASN A 31 -12.40 7.06 16.40
CA ASN A 31 -13.24 8.20 16.02
C ASN A 31 -12.75 8.92 14.75
N GLU A 32 -11.52 8.66 14.30
CA GLU A 32 -10.95 9.20 13.05
C GLU A 32 -11.34 8.35 11.83
N ILE A 33 -12.58 7.88 11.78
CA ILE A 33 -13.11 7.22 10.59
C ILE A 33 -13.43 8.27 9.52
N CYS A 34 -13.01 8.01 8.28
CA CYS A 34 -13.35 8.82 7.11
C CYS A 34 -14.22 8.00 6.15
N PRO A 35 -15.51 7.78 6.46
CA PRO A 35 -16.39 7.07 5.53
C PRO A 35 -16.54 7.87 4.23
N ILE A 36 -16.72 7.16 3.12
CA ILE A 36 -17.09 7.80 1.84
C ILE A 36 -18.52 8.33 2.00
N LEU A 37 -18.69 9.66 1.95
CA LEU A 37 -19.99 10.30 2.04
C LEU A 37 -20.66 10.36 0.64
N THR A 38 -21.98 10.43 0.62
CA THR A 38 -22.72 10.67 -0.62
C THR A 38 -22.29 12.01 -1.22
N GLY A 39 -21.91 12.00 -2.51
CA GLY A 39 -21.39 13.17 -3.21
C GLY A 39 -19.89 13.44 -3.02
N SER A 40 -19.20 12.64 -2.21
CA SER A 40 -17.72 12.68 -2.15
C SER A 40 -17.11 12.27 -3.49
N LYS A 41 -15.99 12.90 -3.83
CA LYS A 41 -15.17 12.50 -4.98
C LYS A 41 -14.33 11.28 -4.61
N LEU A 42 -14.24 10.34 -5.53
CA LEU A 42 -13.30 9.22 -5.41
C LEU A 42 -11.86 9.77 -5.41
N PRO A 43 -10.99 9.32 -4.49
CA PRO A 43 -9.60 9.73 -4.50
C PRO A 43 -8.85 9.17 -5.73
N ALA A 44 -7.86 9.92 -6.21
CA ALA A 44 -6.94 9.47 -7.25
C ALA A 44 -6.09 8.31 -6.70
N ILE A 45 -6.32 7.09 -7.19
CA ILE A 45 -5.64 5.88 -6.73
C ILE A 45 -5.34 4.93 -7.88
N ILE A 46 -4.12 4.39 -7.87
CA ILE A 46 -3.66 3.27 -8.70
C ILE A 46 -3.61 2.04 -7.81
N LEU A 47 -4.32 1.00 -8.21
CA LEU A 47 -4.35 -0.31 -7.57
C LEU A 47 -3.49 -1.29 -8.38
N GLN A 48 -3.24 -2.47 -7.82
CA GLN A 48 -2.67 -3.59 -8.58
C GLN A 48 -3.77 -4.62 -8.84
N ASP A 49 -3.84 -5.13 -10.05
CA ASP A 49 -4.68 -6.28 -10.37
C ASP A 49 -4.04 -7.59 -9.92
N MET A 50 -4.73 -8.71 -10.16
CA MET A 50 -4.26 -10.05 -9.80
C MET A 50 -2.96 -10.47 -10.53
N ALA A 51 -2.61 -9.81 -11.64
CA ALA A 51 -1.38 -10.04 -12.38
C ALA A 51 -0.25 -9.08 -11.95
N GLY A 52 -0.48 -8.23 -10.94
CA GLY A 52 0.47 -7.21 -10.49
C GLY A 52 0.58 -6.01 -11.44
N LYS A 53 -0.39 -5.83 -12.34
CA LYS A 53 -0.42 -4.69 -13.26
C LYS A 53 -1.14 -3.52 -12.61
N ASP A 54 -0.62 -2.32 -12.89
CA ASP A 54 -1.25 -1.07 -12.47
C ASP A 54 -2.66 -0.93 -13.07
N PHE A 55 -3.61 -0.67 -12.18
CA PHE A 55 -5.02 -0.48 -12.47
C PHE A 55 -5.46 0.89 -11.96
N ASP A 56 -5.75 1.80 -12.89
CA ASP A 56 -6.30 3.12 -12.58
C ASP A 56 -7.81 3.00 -12.31
N LEU A 57 -8.17 3.08 -11.02
CA LEU A 57 -9.55 2.97 -10.58
C LEU A 57 -10.40 4.15 -11.08
N ASN A 58 -9.84 5.36 -11.17
CA ASN A 58 -10.58 6.55 -11.55
C ASN A 58 -10.96 6.50 -13.03
N LYS A 59 -10.02 6.06 -13.87
CA LYS A 59 -10.30 5.81 -15.29
C LYS A 59 -11.38 4.73 -15.48
N ALA A 60 -11.34 3.66 -14.70
CA ALA A 60 -12.31 2.57 -14.79
C ALA A 60 -13.73 3.01 -14.40
N VAL A 61 -13.87 3.75 -13.29
CA VAL A 61 -15.17 4.24 -12.79
C VAL A 61 -15.74 5.34 -13.67
N ALA A 62 -14.90 6.16 -14.32
CA ALA A 62 -15.37 7.20 -15.25
C ALA A 62 -15.98 6.65 -16.55
N ALA A 63 -15.61 5.43 -16.95
CA ALA A 63 -16.05 4.86 -18.23
C ALA A 63 -17.52 4.42 -18.24
N LYS A 64 -18.10 4.10 -17.07
CA LYS A 64 -19.49 3.61 -16.93
C LYS A 64 -20.00 3.73 -15.50
N PRO A 65 -21.33 3.80 -15.28
CA PRO A 65 -21.91 3.65 -13.95
C PRO A 65 -21.38 2.38 -13.27
N THR A 66 -20.82 2.52 -12.07
CA THR A 66 -20.06 1.47 -11.41
C THR A 66 -20.55 1.28 -9.98
N VAL A 67 -20.75 0.03 -9.57
CA VAL A 67 -20.90 -0.35 -8.16
C VAL A 67 -19.52 -0.80 -7.67
N LEU A 68 -18.95 -0.07 -6.72
CA LEU A 68 -17.66 -0.38 -6.10
C LEU A 68 -17.88 -1.06 -4.75
N ILE A 69 -17.35 -2.27 -4.60
CA ILE A 69 -17.40 -3.03 -3.35
C ILE A 69 -15.98 -3.12 -2.78
N TYR A 70 -15.80 -2.69 -1.53
CA TYR A 70 -14.52 -2.72 -0.82
C TYR A 70 -14.66 -3.49 0.49
N PHE A 71 -13.65 -4.31 0.81
CA PHE A 71 -13.57 -5.07 2.06
C PHE A 71 -12.19 -4.92 2.70
N ARG A 72 -12.15 -4.84 4.04
CA ARG A 72 -10.92 -4.76 4.83
C ARG A 72 -10.32 -6.15 5.10
N GLY A 73 -9.66 -6.71 4.09
CA GLY A 73 -8.93 -7.98 4.19
C GLY A 73 -9.42 -9.03 3.19
N GLY A 74 -8.49 -9.81 2.66
CA GLY A 74 -8.80 -11.08 2.00
C GLY A 74 -9.25 -12.11 3.05
N TRP A 75 -9.89 -13.18 2.59
CA TRP A 75 -9.95 -14.41 3.39
C TRP A 75 -8.54 -14.95 3.64
#